data_AF-A0A023WH22-F1
#
_entry.id   AF-A0A023WH22-F1
#
_cell.length_a   1.000
_cell.length_b   1.000
_cell.length_c   1.000
_cell.angle_alpha   90.00
_cell.angle_beta   90.00
_cell.angle_gamma   90.00
#
_symmetry.space_group_name_H-M   'P 1'
#
loop_
_entity.id
_entity.type
_entity.pdbx_description
1 polymer ?
#
loop_
_entity_poly.entity_id
_entity_poly.type
_entity_poly.pdbx_seq_one_letter_code
_entity_poly.pdbx_strand_id
1 'polypeptide(L)'
;GISITLSRVITGDIKQGHKTTVSAIRLFYQIVGLVMSDEQLSRVPKNKEKLLVEQSRISELMIHRGPDWSKSTAEKLSLLVHKIVEFSSVHPHWKVRLELVELVHHLMRNCRHSLVDSFSHLLKALVGLVNDESSEVQKRCNEVLQGTAEQRIV
;
A
#
# COMPACT_ATOMS: atom_id res chain seq x y z
N GLY A 1 12.01 5.77 -5.79
CA GLY A 1 11.97 5.57 -7.25
C GLY A 1 10.71 4.83 -7.66
N ILE A 2 10.69 3.50 -7.47
CA ILE A 2 9.62 2.62 -7.97
C ILE A 2 8.21 3.05 -7.52
N SER A 3 7.97 3.26 -6.22
CA SER A 3 6.64 3.65 -5.72
C SER A 3 6.15 4.97 -6.30
N ILE A 4 7.04 5.94 -6.53
CA ILE A 4 6.71 7.23 -7.15
C ILE A 4 6.37 7.02 -8.64
N THR A 5 7.17 6.24 -9.37
CA THR A 5 6.90 5.93 -10.77
C THR A 5 5.57 5.22 -10.93
N LEU A 6 5.30 4.18 -10.13
CA LEU A 6 4.03 3.47 -10.15
C LEU A 6 2.86 4.38 -9.79
N SER A 7 3.00 5.22 -8.76
CA SER A 7 1.97 6.22 -8.42
C SER A 7 1.66 7.15 -9.60
N ARG A 8 2.68 7.61 -10.35
CA ARG A 8 2.50 8.43 -11.55
C ARG A 8 1.80 7.69 -12.68
N VAL A 9 2.13 6.41 -12.90
CA VAL A 9 1.44 5.57 -13.89
C VAL A 9 -0.02 5.38 -13.49
N ILE A 10 -0.27 5.02 -12.23
CA ILE A 10 -1.64 4.82 -11.71
C ILE A 10 -2.46 6.08 -11.89
N THR A 11 -1.93 7.24 -11.50
CA THR A 11 -2.62 8.53 -11.58
C THR A 11 -2.41 9.24 -12.93
N GLY A 12 -2.03 8.49 -13.97
CA GLY A 12 -1.81 9.01 -15.32
C GLY A 12 -3.11 9.23 -16.09
N ASP A 13 -3.00 9.59 -17.38
CA ASP A 13 -4.17 9.80 -18.24
C ASP A 13 -4.97 8.49 -18.41
N ILE A 14 -6.30 8.57 -18.31
CA ILE A 14 -7.25 7.46 -18.46
C ILE A 14 -7.07 6.74 -19.82
N LYS A 15 -6.57 7.45 -20.85
CA LYS A 15 -6.30 6.91 -22.19
C LYS A 15 -5.26 5.78 -22.22
N GLN A 16 -4.45 5.60 -21.18
CA GLN A 16 -3.50 4.48 -21.09
C GLN A 16 -4.17 3.10 -20.92
N GLY A 17 -5.48 3.10 -20.67
CA GLY A 17 -6.29 1.91 -20.54
C GLY A 17 -6.25 1.29 -19.14
N HIS A 18 -7.37 0.70 -18.73
CA HIS A 18 -7.54 0.18 -17.37
C HIS A 18 -6.57 -0.96 -17.01
N LYS A 19 -6.12 -1.77 -17.98
CA LYS A 19 -5.22 -2.91 -17.72
C LYS A 19 -3.86 -2.45 -17.19
N THR A 20 -3.32 -1.36 -17.74
CA THR A 20 -2.06 -0.75 -17.30
C THR A 20 -2.21 -0.25 -15.87
N THR A 21 -3.28 0.49 -15.58
CA THR A 21 -3.59 1.00 -14.24
C THR A 21 -3.74 -0.14 -13.23
N VAL A 22 -4.52 -1.17 -13.54
CA VAL A 22 -4.69 -2.37 -12.67
C VAL A 22 -3.35 -3.03 -12.38
N SER A 23 -2.53 -3.24 -13.42
CA SER A 23 -1.21 -3.87 -13.27
C SER A 23 -0.26 -3.03 -12.40
N ALA A 24 -0.32 -1.70 -12.55
CA ALA A 24 0.48 -0.77 -11.77
C ALA A 24 0.02 -0.70 -10.30
N ILE A 25 -1.29 -0.67 -10.04
CA ILE A 25 -1.85 -0.76 -8.67
C ILE A 25 -1.38 -2.06 -8.00
N ARG A 26 -1.51 -3.18 -8.72
CA ARG A 26 -1.10 -4.50 -8.24
C ARG A 26 0.36 -4.54 -7.83
N LEU A 27 1.24 -4.11 -8.72
CA LEU A 27 2.66 -4.07 -8.46
C LEU A 27 3.00 -3.12 -7.31
N PHE A 28 2.31 -1.98 -7.21
CA PHE A 28 2.52 -1.01 -6.15
C PHE A 28 2.25 -1.62 -4.78
N TYR A 29 1.07 -2.20 -4.56
CA TYR A 29 0.73 -2.72 -3.23
C TYR A 29 1.50 -3.98 -2.88
N GLN A 30 1.91 -4.80 -3.86
CA GLN A 30 2.75 -5.97 -3.60
C GLN A 30 4.14 -5.56 -3.11
N ILE A 31 4.75 -4.56 -3.74
CA ILE A 31 6.07 -4.04 -3.32
C ILE A 31 5.96 -3.37 -1.96
N VAL A 32 4.95 -2.50 -1.76
CA VAL A 32 4.76 -1.82 -0.47
C VAL A 32 4.45 -2.82 0.63
N GLY A 33 3.54 -3.77 0.39
CA GLY A 33 3.19 -4.84 1.31
C GLY A 33 4.38 -5.72 1.69
N LEU A 34 5.26 -6.04 0.73
CA LEU A 34 6.47 -6.80 1.00
C LEU A 34 7.49 -6.01 1.85
N VAL A 35 7.76 -4.76 1.48
CA VAL A 35 8.81 -3.95 2.10
C VAL A 35 8.39 -3.42 3.48
N MET A 36 7.12 -3.06 3.62
CA MET A 36 6.53 -2.48 4.82
C MET A 36 5.75 -3.51 5.66
N SER A 37 5.81 -4.80 5.33
CA SER A 37 5.13 -5.83 6.14
C SER A 37 5.54 -5.74 7.61
N ASP A 38 4.54 -5.72 8.50
CA ASP A 38 4.75 -5.69 9.95
C ASP A 38 5.59 -6.88 10.41
N GLU A 39 5.35 -8.07 9.84
CA GLU A 39 6.13 -9.28 10.11
C GLU A 39 7.60 -9.09 9.72
N GLN A 40 7.87 -8.51 8.56
CA GLN A 40 9.24 -8.28 8.08
C GLN A 40 9.97 -7.22 8.92
N LEU A 41 9.29 -6.14 9.29
CA LEU A 41 9.87 -5.07 10.10
C LEU A 41 10.12 -5.52 11.55
N SER A 42 9.27 -6.38 12.11
CA SER A 42 9.45 -6.95 13.46
C SER A 42 10.73 -7.79 13.60
N ARG A 43 11.23 -8.34 12.49
CA ARG A 43 12.45 -9.15 12.43
C ARG A 43 13.72 -8.33 12.27
N VAL A 44 13.61 -7.02 12.01
CA VAL A 44 14.79 -6.17 11.82
C VAL A 44 15.49 -5.95 13.16
N PRO A 45 16.80 -6.22 13.27
CA PRO A 45 17.54 -5.95 14.50
C PRO A 45 17.45 -4.48 14.90
N LYS A 46 17.20 -4.20 16.20
CA LYS A 46 17.07 -2.83 16.71
C LYS A 46 18.33 -2.00 16.48
N ASN A 47 19.48 -2.62 16.65
CA ASN A 47 20.78 -2.00 16.42
C ASN A 47 21.24 -2.31 14.99
N LYS A 48 21.73 -1.28 14.29
CA LYS A 48 22.48 -1.50 13.05
C LYS A 48 23.72 -2.32 13.43
N GLU A 49 23.85 -3.53 12.89
CA GLU A 49 25.08 -4.30 13.06
C GLU A 49 26.25 -3.40 12.63
N LYS A 50 27.15 -3.11 13.57
CA LYS A 50 28.44 -2.50 13.25
C LYS A 50 29.21 -3.57 12.49
N LEU A 51 29.14 -3.52 11.17
CA LEU A 51 30.06 -4.31 10.35
C LEU A 51 31.47 -3.95 10.80
N LEU A 52 32.21 -4.95 11.28
CA LEU A 52 33.60 -4.84 11.77
C LEU A 52 34.59 -4.48 10.65
N VAL A 53 34.10 -4.24 9.43
CA VAL A 53 34.90 -3.83 8.29
C VAL A 53 34.79 -2.32 8.18
N GLU A 54 35.75 -1.64 8.80
CA GLU A 54 36.03 -0.24 8.58
C GLU A 54 35.94 0.09 7.08
N GLN A 55 35.05 1.02 6.72
CA GLN A 55 35.12 1.83 5.49
C GLN A 55 35.00 1.09 4.14
N SER A 56 33.89 0.39 3.89
CA SER A 56 33.48 0.12 2.50
C SER A 56 32.34 1.05 2.09
N ARG A 57 32.42 1.67 0.89
CA ARG A 57 31.31 2.41 0.23
C ARG A 57 30.00 1.62 0.20
N ILE A 58 30.06 0.29 0.34
CA ILE A 58 28.91 -0.62 0.36
C ILE A 58 28.10 -0.45 1.67
N SER A 59 28.76 -0.17 2.79
CA SER A 59 28.09 0.04 4.08
C SER A 59 27.21 1.30 4.11
N GLU A 60 27.55 2.31 3.30
CA GLU A 60 26.75 3.52 3.07
C GLU A 60 25.50 3.25 2.22
N LEU A 61 25.52 2.21 1.38
CA LEU A 61 24.39 1.79 0.55
C LEU A 61 23.43 0.85 1.31
N MET A 62 23.84 0.29 2.45
CA MET A 62 23.01 -0.60 3.25
C MET A 62 21.97 0.18 4.06
N ILE A 63 20.71 -0.06 3.74
CA ILE A 63 19.56 0.50 4.45
C ILE A 63 19.27 -0.34 5.68
N HIS A 64 19.39 0.27 6.86
CA HIS A 64 18.85 -0.30 8.10
C HIS A 64 17.38 0.09 8.23
N ARG A 65 16.48 -0.90 8.14
CA ARG A 65 15.02 -0.70 8.19
C ARG A 65 14.49 -0.60 9.63
N GLY A 66 15.21 0.14 10.48
CA GLY A 66 14.82 0.38 11.88
C GLY A 66 13.60 1.31 12.01
N PRO A 67 13.15 1.60 13.25
CA PRO A 67 11.94 2.36 13.51
C PRO A 67 11.87 3.75 12.83
N ASP A 68 12.98 4.49 12.81
CA ASP A 68 13.04 5.81 12.18
C ASP A 68 12.89 5.72 10.66
N TRP A 69 13.53 4.71 10.06
CA TRP A 69 13.42 4.46 8.63
C TRP A 69 11.99 4.04 8.25
N SER A 70 11.38 3.13 9.02
CA SER A 70 10.01 2.68 8.75
C SER A 70 9.03 3.84 8.89
N LYS A 71 9.16 4.68 9.92
CA LYS A 71 8.30 5.84 10.14
C LYS A 71 8.41 6.85 9.00
N SER A 72 9.63 7.31 8.67
CA SER A 72 9.81 8.28 7.58
C SER A 72 9.37 7.74 6.22
N THR A 73 9.54 6.43 5.99
CA THR A 73 9.09 5.79 4.75
C THR A 73 7.57 5.68 4.70
N ALA A 74 6.91 5.33 5.82
CA ALA A 74 5.46 5.27 5.93
C ALA A 74 4.79 6.63 5.68
N GLU A 75 5.34 7.71 6.25
CA GLU A 75 4.85 9.08 6.03
C GLU A 75 4.87 9.44 4.54
N LYS A 76 5.99 9.16 3.85
CA LYS A 76 6.13 9.42 2.41
C LYS A 76 5.23 8.54 1.55
N LEU A 77 5.09 7.26 1.91
CA LEU A 77 4.20 6.33 1.20
C LEU A 77 2.74 6.70 1.38
N SER A 78 2.34 7.21 2.55
CA SER A 78 0.97 7.63 2.83
C SER A 78 0.48 8.69 1.83
N LEU A 79 1.34 9.64 1.45
CA LEU A 79 1.03 10.63 0.40
C LEU A 79 0.71 9.97 -0.95
N LEU A 80 1.46 8.93 -1.32
CA LEU A 80 1.26 8.21 -2.57
C LEU A 80 0.01 7.32 -2.51
N VAL A 81 -0.21 6.65 -1.38
CA VAL A 81 -1.39 5.82 -1.13
C VAL A 81 -2.65 6.66 -1.22
N HIS A 82 -2.70 7.83 -0.56
CA HIS A 82 -3.86 8.71 -0.61
C HIS A 82 -4.16 9.14 -2.05
N LYS A 83 -3.13 9.57 -2.80
CA LYS A 83 -3.30 9.96 -4.20
C LYS A 83 -3.83 8.82 -5.08
N ILE A 84 -3.33 7.60 -4.87
CA ILE A 84 -3.78 6.40 -5.59
C ILE A 84 -5.24 6.09 -5.24
N VAL A 85 -5.60 6.17 -3.96
CA VAL A 85 -6.96 5.93 -3.48
C VAL A 85 -7.94 6.93 -4.07
N GLU A 86 -7.64 8.23 -3.99
CA GLU A 86 -8.47 9.30 -4.53
C GLU A 86 -8.75 9.12 -6.02
N PHE A 87 -7.70 8.86 -6.81
CA PHE A 87 -7.85 8.63 -8.25
C PHE A 87 -8.62 7.35 -8.56
N SER A 88 -8.29 6.25 -7.87
CA SER A 88 -8.82 4.93 -8.20
C SER A 88 -10.27 4.77 -7.74
N SER A 89 -10.69 5.46 -6.68
CA SER A 89 -12.06 5.35 -6.14
C SER A 89 -13.12 5.85 -7.12
N VAL A 90 -12.80 6.86 -7.93
CA VAL A 90 -13.71 7.47 -8.92
C VAL A 90 -13.38 7.05 -10.35
N HIS A 91 -12.50 6.07 -10.54
CA HIS A 91 -12.09 5.66 -11.87
C HIS A 91 -13.27 5.06 -12.65
N PRO A 92 -13.49 5.43 -13.92
CA PRO A 92 -14.70 5.01 -14.67
C PRO A 92 -14.78 3.49 -14.86
N HIS A 93 -13.64 2.83 -15.00
CA HIS A 93 -13.59 1.39 -15.19
C HIS A 93 -13.58 0.62 -13.87
N TRP A 94 -14.61 -0.19 -13.63
CA TRP A 94 -14.82 -0.95 -12.39
C TRP A 94 -13.64 -1.84 -11.97
N LYS A 95 -12.91 -2.46 -12.92
CA LYS A 95 -11.72 -3.28 -12.59
C LYS A 95 -10.61 -2.50 -11.88
N VAL A 96 -10.50 -1.18 -12.10
CA VAL A 96 -9.55 -0.34 -11.36
C VAL A 96 -10.03 -0.15 -9.92
N ARG A 97 -11.33 0.09 -9.73
CA ARG A 97 -11.96 0.19 -8.41
C ARG A 97 -11.88 -1.15 -7.66
N LEU A 98 -12.04 -2.27 -8.35
CA LEU A 98 -11.83 -3.60 -7.77
C LEU A 98 -10.37 -3.80 -7.33
N GLU A 99 -9.39 -3.42 -8.15
CA GLU A 99 -7.97 -3.54 -7.74
C GLU A 99 -7.62 -2.59 -6.59
N LEU A 100 -8.32 -1.45 -6.45
CA LEU A 100 -8.24 -0.61 -5.26
C LEU A 100 -8.71 -1.36 -4.01
N VAL A 101 -9.80 -2.14 -4.09
CA VAL A 101 -10.24 -2.99 -2.97
C VAL A 101 -9.16 -4.00 -2.58
N GLU A 102 -8.49 -4.64 -3.55
CA GLU A 102 -7.37 -5.55 -3.27
C GLU A 102 -6.15 -4.84 -2.67
N LEU A 103 -5.82 -3.64 -3.16
CA LEU A 103 -4.77 -2.81 -2.57
C LEU A 103 -5.06 -2.55 -1.09
N VAL A 104 -6.28 -2.09 -0.79
CA VAL A 104 -6.67 -1.75 0.57
C VAL A 104 -6.62 -2.98 1.46
N HIS A 105 -7.23 -4.09 1.02
CA HIS A 105 -7.21 -5.35 1.77
C HIS A 105 -5.78 -5.84 2.04
N HIS A 106 -4.91 -5.80 1.04
CA HIS A 106 -3.53 -6.24 1.18
C HIS A 106 -2.75 -5.39 2.18
N LEU A 107 -2.86 -4.06 2.11
CA LEU A 107 -2.13 -3.17 3.00
C LEU A 107 -2.67 -3.21 4.43
N MET A 108 -3.99 -3.24 4.64
CA MET A 108 -4.58 -3.33 5.98
C MET A 108 -4.20 -4.64 6.68
N ARG A 109 -4.07 -5.73 5.93
CA ARG A 109 -3.70 -7.04 6.48
C ARG A 109 -2.22 -7.16 6.84
N ASN A 110 -1.33 -6.62 6.00
CA ASN A 110 0.11 -6.85 6.12
C ASN A 110 0.88 -5.68 6.75
N CYS A 111 0.33 -4.48 6.74
CA CYS A 111 1.00 -3.23 7.11
C CYS A 111 0.17 -2.42 8.12
N ARG A 112 -0.55 -3.10 9.04
CA ARG A 112 -1.44 -2.48 10.03
C ARG A 112 -0.68 -1.51 10.93
N HIS A 113 0.51 -1.89 11.37
CA HIS A 113 1.33 -1.09 12.28
C HIS A 113 2.25 -0.14 11.52
N SER A 114 2.85 -0.61 10.43
CA SER A 114 3.82 0.16 9.66
C SER A 114 3.19 1.28 8.82
N LEU A 115 1.93 1.14 8.40
CA LEU A 115 1.16 2.13 7.65
C LEU A 115 -0.09 2.59 8.41
N VAL A 116 -0.02 2.63 9.75
CA VAL A 116 -1.15 2.97 10.62
C VAL A 116 -1.80 4.32 10.27
N ASP A 117 -1.01 5.32 9.86
CA ASP A 117 -1.52 6.65 9.50
C ASP A 117 -2.35 6.65 8.20
N SER A 118 -2.15 5.66 7.33
CA SER A 118 -2.96 5.47 6.11
C SER A 118 -4.26 4.70 6.39
N PHE A 119 -4.39 4.06 7.55
CA PHE A 119 -5.48 3.09 7.82
C PHE A 119 -6.87 3.71 7.69
N SER A 120 -7.09 4.88 8.31
CA SER A 120 -8.37 5.58 8.25
C SER A 120 -8.76 5.96 6.81
N HIS A 121 -7.78 6.34 5.99
CA HIS A 121 -8.02 6.71 4.59
C HIS A 121 -8.34 5.48 3.74
N LEU A 122 -7.62 4.37 3.95
CA LEU A 122 -7.87 3.09 3.32
C LEU A 122 -9.26 2.55 3.66
N LEU A 123 -9.65 2.57 4.93
CA LEU A 123 -10.98 2.14 5.37
C LEU A 123 -12.08 3.01 4.77
N LYS A 124 -11.89 4.33 4.72
CA LYS A 124 -12.82 5.26 4.07
C LYS A 124 -13.04 4.91 2.59
N ALA A 125 -12.00 4.47 1.89
CA ALA A 125 -12.10 4.05 0.50
C ALA A 125 -13.04 2.84 0.35
N LEU A 126 -12.89 1.82 1.20
CA LEU A 126 -13.80 0.66 1.19
C LEU A 126 -15.24 1.09 1.47
N VAL A 127 -15.46 1.90 2.51
CA VAL A 127 -16.81 2.40 2.84
C VAL A 127 -17.43 3.15 1.66
N GLY A 128 -16.64 3.91 0.89
CA GLY A 128 -17.10 4.56 -0.33
C GLY A 128 -17.51 3.61 -1.46
N LEU A 129 -16.93 2.40 -1.51
CA LEU A 129 -17.15 1.40 -2.57
C LEU A 129 -18.21 0.33 -2.21
N VAL A 130 -18.81 0.38 -1.03
CA VAL A 130 -19.83 -0.61 -0.60
C VAL A 130 -21.05 -0.60 -1.52
N ASN A 131 -21.39 0.57 -2.05
CA ASN A 131 -22.51 0.79 -2.98
C ASN A 131 -22.04 1.05 -4.42
N ASP A 132 -20.87 0.52 -4.82
CA ASP A 132 -20.33 0.68 -6.17
C ASP A 132 -21.31 0.20 -7.26
N GLU A 133 -21.31 0.79 -8.46
CA GLU A 133 -22.19 0.36 -9.55
C GLU A 133 -21.95 -1.09 -10.02
N SER A 134 -20.73 -1.61 -9.86
CA SER A 134 -20.39 -2.99 -10.19
C SER A 134 -20.66 -3.92 -8.99
N SER A 135 -21.48 -4.95 -9.23
CA SER A 135 -21.78 -5.99 -8.24
C SER A 135 -20.54 -6.72 -7.73
N GLU A 136 -19.51 -6.87 -8.57
CA GLU A 136 -18.24 -7.50 -8.24
C GLU A 136 -17.43 -6.66 -7.25
N VAL A 137 -17.40 -5.34 -7.45
CA VAL A 137 -16.76 -4.40 -6.53
C VAL A 137 -17.52 -4.38 -5.21
N GLN A 138 -18.85 -4.26 -5.24
CA GLN A 138 -19.68 -4.29 -4.02
C GLN A 138 -19.45 -5.58 -3.22
N LYS A 139 -19.56 -6.74 -3.87
CA LYS A 139 -19.38 -8.05 -3.22
C LYS A 139 -18.02 -8.12 -2.55
N ARG A 140 -16.96 -7.79 -3.31
CA ARG A 140 -15.59 -7.88 -2.79
C ARG A 140 -15.33 -6.90 -1.65
N CYS A 141 -15.87 -5.68 -1.74
CA CYS A 141 -15.75 -4.68 -0.69
C CYS A 141 -16.42 -5.16 0.61
N ASN A 142 -17.63 -5.71 0.52
CA ASN A 142 -18.35 -6.25 1.67
C ASN A 142 -17.58 -7.42 2.33
N GLU A 143 -17.04 -8.34 1.54
CA GLU A 143 -16.19 -9.43 2.05
C GLU A 143 -14.98 -8.91 2.84
N VAL A 144 -14.29 -7.90 2.31
CA VAL A 144 -13.10 -7.31 2.95
C VAL A 144 -13.48 -6.57 4.24
N LEU A 145 -14.57 -5.79 4.24
CA LEU A 145 -15.04 -5.09 5.42
C LEU A 145 -15.49 -6.05 6.52
N GLN A 146 -16.24 -7.09 6.17
CA GLN A 146 -16.65 -8.13 7.12
C GLN A 146 -15.44 -8.83 7.71
N GLY A 147 -14.47 -9.27 6.89
CA GLY A 147 -13.25 -9.89 7.38
C GLY A 147 -12.42 -8.97 8.28
N THR A 148 -12.38 -7.67 7.97
CA THR A 148 -11.70 -6.66 8.81
C THR A 148 -12.36 -6.51 10.18
N ALA A 149 -13.69 -6.51 10.23
CA ALA A 149 -14.47 -6.43 11.47
C ALA A 149 -14.31 -7.69 12.34
N GLU A 150 -14.34 -8.88 11.72
CA GLU A 150 -14.17 -10.16 12.42
C GLU A 150 -12.76 -10.31 13.01
N GLN A 151 -11.73 -9.83 12.30
CA GLN A 151 -10.34 -9.88 12.76
C GLN A 151 -10.00 -8.83 13.83
N ARG A 152 -10.96 -8.00 14.27
CA ARG A 152 -10.75 -6.85 15.18
C ARG A 152 -9.55 -6.00 14.76
N ILE A 153 -9.45 -5.77 13.45
CA ILE A 153 -8.45 -4.86 12.91
C ILE A 153 -8.81 -3.41 13.28
N VAL A 154 -10.09 -3.17 13.64
CA VAL A 154 -10.61 -1.99 14.35
C VAL A 154 -10.97 -2.35 15.78
#